data_AF-A0A382KIT9-F1
#
_entry.id   AF-A0A382KIT9-F1
#
_cell.length_a   1.000
_cell.length_b   1.000
_cell.length_c   1.000
_cell.angle_alpha   90.00
_cell.angle_beta   90.00
_cell.angle_gamma   90.00
#
_symmetry.space_group_name_H-M   'P 1'
#
loop_
_entity.id
_entity.type
_entity.pdbx_description
1 polymer ?
#
loop_
_entity_poly.entity_id
_entity_poly.type
_entity_poly.pdbx_seq_one_letter_code
_entity_poly.pdbx_strand_id
1 'polypeptide(L)'
;ADNLQKYGGFIPGIRPGKRTAEYLDYVLTRLTVVGAGYLALVCLLPEILMSQYAVPFYFGGTSLLIVVSVTMDTVSQIQSHLLAHQYEGLIKKSKLRGRNR
;
A
#
# COMPACT_ATOMS: atom_id res chain seq x y z
N ALA A 1 12.67 11.33 4.05
CA ALA A 1 12.47 12.66 4.69
C ALA A 1 12.78 13.82 3.76
N ASP A 2 13.81 13.72 2.90
CA ASP A 2 14.19 14.82 2.00
C ASP A 2 13.14 15.17 0.93
N ASN A 3 12.38 14.19 0.43
CA ASN A 3 11.25 14.45 -0.46
C ASN A 3 10.15 15.28 0.24
N LEU A 4 9.76 14.92 1.47
CA LEU A 4 8.78 15.71 2.25
C LEU A 4 9.25 17.16 2.46
N GLN A 5 10.53 17.37 2.75
CA GLN A 5 11.10 18.71 2.87
C GLN A 5 11.14 19.47 1.53
N LYS A 6 11.47 18.81 0.41
CA LYS A 6 11.44 19.39 -0.96
C LYS A 6 10.02 19.76 -1.43
N TYR A 7 8.99 19.01 -1.00
CA TYR A 7 7.58 19.27 -1.32
C TYR A 7 6.87 20.15 -0.28
N GLY A 8 7.60 20.76 0.67
CA GLY A 8 7.05 21.69 1.66
C GLY A 8 6.22 21.04 2.77
N GLY A 9 6.23 19.70 2.88
CA GLY A 9 5.52 18.96 3.91
C GLY A 9 6.36 18.80 5.18
N PHE A 10 5.77 19.12 6.34
CA PHE A 10 6.38 18.88 7.64
C PHE A 10 5.41 18.12 8.55
N ILE A 11 5.95 17.26 9.41
CA ILE A 11 5.16 16.54 10.40
C ILE A 11 4.98 17.46 11.61
N PRO A 12 3.75 17.85 11.97
CA PRO A 12 3.52 18.75 13.11
C PRO A 12 4.08 18.12 14.39
N GLY A 13 4.87 18.90 15.14
CA GLY A 13 5.52 18.45 16.39
C GLY A 13 6.94 17.90 16.24
N ILE A 14 7.45 17.67 15.02
CA ILE A 14 8.81 17.15 14.80
C ILE A 14 9.59 18.09 13.88
N ARG A 15 10.80 18.49 14.31
CA ARG A 15 11.66 19.37 13.49
C ARG A 15 12.01 18.67 12.16
N PRO A 16 11.77 19.32 11.00
CA PRO A 16 12.00 18.72 9.70
C PRO A 16 13.48 18.33 9.51
N GLY A 17 13.72 17.21 8.82
CA GLY A 17 15.05 16.66 8.55
C GLY A 17 15.27 15.30 9.22
N LYS A 18 16.44 15.11 9.85
CA LYS A 18 16.86 13.82 10.46
C LYS A 18 15.84 13.26 11.46
N ARG A 19 15.28 14.12 12.32
CA ARG A 19 14.29 13.71 13.34
C ARG A 19 12.98 13.19 12.73
N THR A 20 12.58 13.73 11.58
CA THR A 20 11.41 13.24 10.83
C THR A 20 11.69 11.87 10.20
N ALA A 21 12.91 11.65 9.70
CA ALA A 21 13.31 10.35 9.15
C ALA A 21 13.29 9.26 10.22
N GLU A 22 13.92 9.50 11.38
CA GLU A 22 13.95 8.56 12.52
C GLU A 22 12.54 8.22 13.02
N TYR A 23 11.66 9.22 13.11
CA TYR A 23 10.28 8.99 13.52
C TYR A 23 9.51 8.13 12.51
N LEU A 24 9.63 8.44 11.21
CA LEU A 24 8.99 7.63 10.16
C LEU A 24 9.52 6.20 10.18
N ASP A 25 10.83 6.02 10.31
CA ASP A 25 11.45 4.70 10.34
C ASP A 25 10.98 3.87 11.54
N TYR A 26 10.89 4.49 12.72
CA TYR A 26 10.34 3.85 13.93
C TYR A 26 8.89 3.39 13.75
N VAL A 27 8.04 4.25 13.17
CA VAL A 27 6.62 3.93 12.95
C VAL A 27 6.47 2.85 11.88
N LEU A 28 7.17 3.00 10.75
CA LEU A 28 7.13 2.04 9.65
C LEU A 28 7.61 0.66 10.10
N THR A 29 8.70 0.58 10.86
CA THR A 29 9.25 -0.68 11.36
C THR A 29 8.24 -1.45 12.21
N ARG A 30 7.49 -0.79 13.10
CA ARG A 30 6.46 -1.49 13.90
C ARG A 30 5.30 -1.99 13.04
N LEU A 31 4.86 -1.18 12.08
CA LEU A 31 3.80 -1.57 11.16
C LEU A 31 4.22 -2.75 10.28
N THR A 32 5.45 -2.73 9.74
CA THR A 32 5.96 -3.81 8.88
C THR A 32 6.17 -5.10 9.65
N VAL A 33 6.64 -5.05 10.90
CA VAL A 33 6.81 -6.26 11.74
C VAL A 33 5.46 -6.94 11.99
N VAL A 34 4.41 -6.18 12.30
CA VAL A 34 3.05 -6.74 12.47
C VAL A 34 2.51 -7.29 11.15
N GLY A 35 2.70 -6.57 10.04
CA GLY A 35 2.27 -7.01 8.71
C GLY A 35 2.98 -8.29 8.25
N ALA A 36 4.29 -8.40 8.48
CA ALA A 36 5.06 -9.60 8.16
C ALA A 36 4.61 -10.80 8.99
N GLY A 37 4.34 -10.60 10.29
CA GLY A 37 3.78 -11.64 11.15
C GLY A 37 2.43 -12.16 10.66
N TYR A 38 1.53 -11.26 10.23
CA TYR A 38 0.24 -11.62 9.65
C TYR A 38 0.41 -12.46 8.37
N LEU A 39 1.25 -12.02 7.43
CA LEU A 39 1.48 -12.75 6.18
C LEU A 39 2.07 -14.14 6.42
N ALA A 40 3.04 -14.26 7.34
CA ALA A 40 3.61 -15.54 7.73
C ALA A 40 2.52 -16.50 8.27
N LEU A 41 1.64 -16.01 9.13
CA LEU A 41 0.54 -16.81 9.71
C LEU A 41 -0.44 -17.30 8.62
N VAL A 42 -0.79 -16.44 7.67
CA VAL A 42 -1.67 -16.79 6.53
C VAL A 42 -1.01 -17.84 5.63
N CYS A 43 0.31 -17.82 5.46
CA CYS A 43 1.03 -18.83 4.67
C CYS A 43 1.15 -20.18 5.38
N LEU A 44 1.36 -20.16 6.69
CA LEU A 44 1.53 -21.38 7.51
C LEU A 44 0.21 -22.14 7.70
N LEU A 45 -0.93 -21.44 7.72
CA LEU A 45 -2.26 -22.03 7.86
C LEU A 45 -2.55 -23.17 6.88
N PRO A 46 -2.44 -22.99 5.55
CA PRO A 46 -2.67 -24.07 4.58
C PRO A 46 -1.63 -25.20 4.69
N GLU A 47 -0.38 -24.87 5.03
CA GLU A 47 0.69 -25.87 5.19
C GLU A 47 0.40 -26.83 6.36
N ILE A 48 -0.07 -26.29 7.50
CA ILE A 48 -0.48 -27.07 8.68
C ILE A 48 -1.72 -27.92 8.37
N LEU A 49 -2.70 -27.38 7.65
CA LEU A 49 -3.91 -28.10 7.27
C LEU A 49 -3.63 -29.26 6.32
N MET A 50 -2.74 -29.06 5.35
CA MET A 50 -2.31 -30.13 4.43
C MET A 50 -1.56 -31.24 5.18
N SER A 51 -0.68 -30.87 6.12
CA SER A 51 0.11 -31.82 6.91
C SER A 51 -0.76 -32.74 7.79
N GLN A 52 -1.77 -32.19 8.48
CA GLN A 52 -2.57 -32.97 9.45
C GLN A 52 -3.80 -33.66 8.85
N TYR A 53 -4.44 -33.06 7.84
CA TYR A 53 -5.70 -33.59 7.29
C TYR A 53 -5.54 -34.32 5.94
N ALA A 54 -4.33 -34.34 5.37
CA ALA A 54 -3.99 -35.03 4.11
C ALA A 54 -4.98 -34.78 2.94
N VAL A 55 -5.71 -33.65 2.99
CA VAL A 55 -6.62 -33.25 1.92
C VAL A 55 -5.75 -32.68 0.79
N PRO A 56 -5.86 -33.20 -0.45
CA PRO A 56 -5.10 -32.67 -1.58
C PRO A 56 -5.62 -31.28 -1.94
N PHE A 57 -5.11 -30.26 -1.26
CA PHE A 57 -5.31 -28.88 -1.65
C PHE A 57 -4.49 -28.64 -2.92
N TYR A 58 -5.16 -28.59 -4.07
CA TYR A 58 -4.57 -28.20 -5.36
C TYR A 58 -3.99 -26.77 -5.32
N PHE A 59 -4.44 -25.98 -4.34
CA PHE A 59 -3.99 -24.62 -4.08
C PHE A 59 -3.16 -24.57 -2.78
N GLY A 60 -1.86 -24.89 -2.85
CA GLY A 60 -0.94 -24.78 -1.72
C GLY A 60 -0.66 -23.34 -1.26
N GLY A 61 0.11 -23.17 -0.19
CA GLY A 61 0.43 -21.84 0.40
C GLY A 61 1.02 -20.83 -0.60
N THR A 62 1.81 -21.30 -1.58
CA THR A 62 2.37 -20.46 -2.65
C THR A 62 1.28 -19.91 -3.59
N SER A 63 0.27 -20.70 -3.91
CA SER A 63 -0.83 -20.26 -4.78
C SER A 63 -1.72 -19.22 -4.09
N LEU A 64 -1.92 -19.37 -2.77
CA LEU A 64 -2.64 -18.39 -1.96
C LEU A 64 -1.91 -17.05 -1.93
N LEU A 65 -0.59 -17.07 -1.74
CA LEU A 65 0.25 -15.87 -1.80
C LEU A 65 0.14 -15.16 -3.16
N ILE A 66 0.23 -15.91 -4.27
CA ILE A 66 0.13 -15.36 -5.63
C ILE A 66 -1.24 -14.72 -5.85
N VAL A 67 -2.34 -15.37 -5.43
CA VAL A 67 -3.69 -14.83 -5.61
C VAL A 67 -3.86 -13.52 -4.84
N VAL A 68 -3.41 -13.46 -3.59
CA VAL A 68 -3.51 -12.25 -2.76
C VAL A 68 -2.61 -11.12 -3.28
N SER A 69 -1.37 -11.42 -3.69
CA SER A 69 -0.46 -10.40 -4.21
C SER A 69 -0.96 -9.82 -5.52
N VAL A 70 -1.32 -10.67 -6.49
CA VAL A 70 -1.80 -10.23 -7.80
C VAL A 70 -3.12 -9.48 -7.70
N THR A 71 -4.04 -9.89 -6.82
CA THR A 71 -5.29 -9.14 -6.61
C THR A 71 -5.05 -7.77 -6.01
N MET A 72 -4.16 -7.64 -5.02
CA MET A 72 -3.78 -6.32 -4.47
C MET A 72 -3.08 -5.43 -5.50
N ASP A 73 -2.20 -5.99 -6.33
CA ASP A 73 -1.55 -5.26 -7.43
C ASP A 73 -2.57 -4.80 -8.47
N THR A 74 -3.50 -5.69 -8.85
CA THR A 74 -4.58 -5.39 -9.81
C THR A 74 -5.50 -4.28 -9.28
N VAL A 75 -5.91 -4.36 -8.01
CA VAL A 75 -6.73 -3.33 -7.37
C VAL A 75 -6.01 -1.98 -7.33
N SER A 76 -4.72 -1.97 -6.96
CA SER A 76 -3.90 -0.75 -6.90
C SER A 76 -3.73 -0.11 -8.28
N GLN A 77 -3.56 -0.93 -9.33
CA GLN A 77 -3.45 -0.48 -10.71
C GLN A 77 -4.76 0.13 -11.22
N ILE A 78 -5.90 -0.52 -10.93
CA ILE A 78 -7.23 0.00 -11.27
C ILE A 78 -7.48 1.34 -10.58
N GLN A 79 -7.20 1.44 -9.27
CA GLN A 79 -7.35 2.68 -8.52
C GLN A 79 -6.50 3.81 -9.10
N SER A 80 -5.24 3.53 -9.47
CA SER A 80 -4.35 4.52 -10.08
C SER A 80 -4.89 5.06 -11.41
N HIS A 81 -5.48 4.19 -12.24
CA HIS A 81 -6.08 4.60 -13.52
C HIS A 81 -7.38 5.40 -13.33
N LEU A 82 -8.22 5.01 -12.35
CA LEU A 82 -9.43 5.75 -11.99
C LEU A 82 -9.13 7.13 -11.40
N LEU A 83 -8.12 7.24 -10.55
CA LEU A 83 -7.65 8.52 -10.00
C LEU A 83 -7.17 9.44 -11.13
N ALA A 84 -6.37 8.94 -12.08
CA ALA A 84 -5.93 9.74 -13.23
C ALA A 84 -7.12 10.29 -14.04
N HIS A 85 -8.16 9.49 -14.26
CA HIS A 85 -9.37 9.93 -14.97
C HIS A 85 -10.20 10.97 -14.18
N GLN A 86 -10.27 10.86 -12.85
CA GLN A 86 -10.91 11.86 -12.00
C GLN A 86 -10.11 13.19 -11.97
N TYR A 87 -8.79 13.13 -12.08
CA TYR A 87 -7.93 14.32 -12.22
C TYR A 87 -8.17 15.05 -13.56
N GLU A 88 -8.34 14.34 -14.69
CA GLU A 88 -8.67 14.97 -15.97
C GLU A 88 -10.02 15.71 -15.93
N GLY A 89 -11.03 15.12 -15.27
CA GLY A 89 -12.36 15.73 -15.10
C GLY A 89 -12.35 17.03 -14.30
N LEU A 90 -11.57 17.08 -13.20
CA LEU A 90 -11.42 18.28 -12.37
C LEU A 90 -10.60 19.38 -13.07
N ILE A 91 -9.52 19.01 -13.77
CA ILE A 91 -8.67 19.96 -14.50
C ILE A 91 -9.45 20.58 -15.67
N LYS A 92 -10.21 19.78 -16.44
CA LYS A 92 -11.05 20.27 -17.56
C LYS A 92 -12.15 21.22 -17.09
N LYS A 93 -12.78 20.94 -15.94
CA LYS A 93 -13.81 21.82 -15.35
C LYS A 93 -13.22 23.15 -14.86
N SER A 94 -11.97 23.18 -14.40
CA SER A 94 -11.29 24.43 -14.02
C SER A 94 -10.96 25.33 -15.22
N LYS A 95 -10.53 24.75 -16.36
CA LYS A 95 -10.20 25.49 -17.59
C LYS A 95 -11.42 26.16 -18.24
N LEU A 96 -12.63 25.62 -18.03
CA LEU A 96 -13.89 26.18 -18.53
C LEU A 96 -14.36 27.41 -17.74
N ARG A 97 -13.90 27.63 -16.50
CA ARG A 97 -14.34 28.76 -15.66
C ARG A 97 -13.48 30.03 -15.79
N GLY A 98 -12.51 30.04 -16.70
CA GLY A 98 -11.57 31.15 -16.92
C GLY A 98 -11.85 32.02 -18.15
N ARG A 99 -12.92 31.79 -18.90
CA ARG A 99 -13.28 32.58 -20.10
C ARG A 99 -14.61 33.33 -19.92
N ASN A 100 -14.72 34.10 -18.84
CA ASN A 100 -15.74 35.13 -18.76
C ASN A 100 -15.30 36.25 -17.82
N ARG A 101 -14.35 37.06 -18.29
CA ARG A 101 -14.17 38.50 -18.07
C ARG A 101 -12.91 38.95 -18.78
#